data_AF-A0A376F4G3-F1
#
_entry.id   AF-A0A376F4G3-F1
#
_cell.length_a   1.000
_cell.length_b   1.000
_cell.length_c   1.000
_cell.angle_alpha   90.00
_cell.angle_beta   90.00
_cell.angle_gamma   90.00
#
_symmetry.space_group_name_H-M   'P 1'
#
loop_
_entity.id
_entity.type
_entity.pdbx_description
1 polymer ?
#
loop_
_entity_poly.entity_id
_entity_poly.type
_entity_poly.pdbx_seq_one_letter_code
_entity_poly.pdbx_strand_id
1 'polypeptide(L)'
;MTQTDDLLSKLYDQLRNTGDSFSMVYFSDHGLAFKERGKEVQYLAHDDKFQQNFQVPFMVLSSDDKTHRVIKARRSANDFLQFFSQWTGIKAEQIKTAYPFVSNKKAPPVYVTNFKLQKVDYNHLGTDIFDIKSK
;
A
#
# COMPACT_ATOMS: atom_id res chain seq x y z
N MET A 1 14.60 2.31 5.99
CA MET A 1 13.30 3.00 5.88
C MET A 1 13.40 4.52 5.99
N THR A 2 14.53 5.10 6.39
CA THR A 2 14.68 6.57 6.54
C THR A 2 14.75 7.34 5.22
N GLN A 3 15.36 6.77 4.17
CA GLN A 3 15.57 7.50 2.91
C GLN A 3 14.27 7.81 2.15
N THR A 4 13.29 6.89 2.14
CA THR A 4 11.99 7.12 1.50
C THR A 4 11.19 8.17 2.25
N ASP A 5 11.21 8.13 3.58
CA ASP A 5 10.55 9.12 4.43
C ASP A 5 11.14 10.52 4.19
N ASP A 6 12.47 10.64 4.20
CA ASP A 6 13.18 11.90 3.89
C ASP A 6 12.85 12.44 2.50
N LEU A 7 12.76 11.57 1.49
CA LEU A 7 12.38 11.95 0.13
C LEU A 7 10.94 12.48 0.09
N LEU A 8 9.99 11.75 0.69
CA LEU A 8 8.58 12.15 0.72
C LEU A 8 8.39 13.47 1.49
N SER A 9 9.11 13.68 2.59
CA SER A 9 9.10 14.95 3.32
C SER A 9 9.59 16.10 2.45
N LYS A 10 10.72 15.94 1.76
CA LYS A 10 11.26 16.99 0.87
C LYS A 10 10.32 17.32 -0.29
N LEU A 11 9.69 16.31 -0.90
CA LEU A 11 8.70 16.50 -1.96
C LEU A 11 7.48 17.26 -1.44
N TYR A 12 6.98 16.89 -0.25
CA TYR A 12 5.87 17.60 0.38
C TYR A 12 6.22 19.06 0.66
N ASP A 13 7.39 19.34 1.21
CA ASP A 13 7.84 20.71 1.49
C ASP A 13 7.98 21.54 0.20
N GLN A 14 8.51 20.95 -0.88
CA GLN A 14 8.57 21.61 -2.18
C GLN A 14 7.18 21.97 -2.72
N LEU A 15 6.24 21.02 -2.67
CA LEU A 15 4.85 21.26 -3.09
C LEU A 15 4.20 22.36 -2.23
N ARG A 16 4.38 22.31 -0.92
CA ARG A 16 3.86 23.32 0.01
C ARG A 16 4.43 24.71 -0.26
N ASN A 17 5.71 24.81 -0.59
CA ASN A 17 6.37 26.09 -0.84
C ASN A 17 5.92 26.76 -2.15
N THR A 18 5.21 26.05 -3.02
CA THR A 18 4.60 26.68 -4.21
C THR A 18 3.46 27.64 -3.86
N GLY A 19 2.79 27.41 -2.73
CA GLY A 19 1.56 28.13 -2.34
C GLY A 19 0.29 27.59 -3.01
N ASP A 20 0.40 26.62 -3.91
CA ASP A 20 -0.74 26.02 -4.60
C ASP A 20 -1.42 24.92 -3.78
N SER A 21 -2.69 24.64 -4.10
CA SER A 21 -3.36 23.45 -3.59
C SER A 21 -2.81 22.20 -4.27
N PHE A 22 -2.49 21.17 -3.49
CA PHE A 22 -1.95 19.93 -4.02
C PHE A 22 -2.49 18.70 -3.30
N SER A 23 -2.37 17.55 -3.96
CA SER A 23 -2.54 16.23 -3.37
C SER A 23 -1.42 15.31 -3.84
N MET A 24 -0.90 14.49 -2.94
CA MET A 24 0.19 13.56 -3.16
C MET A 24 -0.25 12.15 -2.75
N VAL A 25 -0.02 11.17 -3.63
CA VAL A 25 -0.26 9.75 -3.35
C VAL A 25 1.06 9.02 -3.39
N TYR A 26 1.29 8.16 -2.40
CA TYR A 26 2.43 7.25 -2.39
C TYR A 26 1.98 5.82 -2.13
N PHE A 27 2.55 4.88 -2.90
CA PHE A 27 2.53 3.44 -2.61
C PHE A 27 3.84 2.81 -3.03
N SER A 28 4.18 1.68 -2.38
CA SER A 28 5.20 0.77 -2.89
C SER A 28 4.57 -0.20 -3.89
N ASP A 29 5.33 -0.59 -4.90
CA ASP A 29 4.95 -1.59 -5.91
C ASP A 29 4.91 -3.02 -5.34
N HIS A 30 5.81 -3.32 -4.40
CA HIS A 30 5.85 -4.62 -3.71
C HIS A 30 6.26 -4.49 -2.23
N GLY A 31 5.92 -5.51 -1.43
CA GLY A 31 6.39 -5.65 -0.05
C GLY A 31 7.82 -6.19 0.01
N LEU A 32 8.33 -6.38 1.22
CA LEU A 32 9.64 -7.02 1.47
C LEU A 32 9.43 -8.41 2.06
N ALA A 33 10.15 -9.42 1.54
CA ALA A 33 10.41 -10.66 2.28
C ALA A 33 11.77 -10.55 2.96
N PHE A 34 11.85 -10.92 4.23
CA PHE A 34 13.15 -11.15 4.86
C PHE A 34 13.47 -12.63 4.78
N LYS A 35 14.63 -12.99 4.22
CA LYS A 35 15.14 -14.36 4.27
C LYS A 35 16.28 -14.44 5.29
N GLU A 36 16.31 -15.56 6.02
CA GLU A 36 17.33 -15.85 7.06
C GLU A 36 17.43 -14.75 8.16
N ARG A 37 16.31 -14.08 8.47
CA ARG A 37 16.27 -12.96 9.43
C ARG A 37 16.65 -13.44 10.83
N GLY A 38 17.73 -12.89 11.40
CA GLY A 38 18.30 -13.33 12.68
C GLY A 38 19.56 -14.19 12.58
N LYS A 39 20.05 -14.49 11.36
CA LYS A 39 21.37 -15.07 11.08
C LYS A 39 22.31 -14.01 10.48
N GLU A 40 23.62 -14.27 10.48
CA GLU A 40 24.62 -13.39 9.85
C GLU A 40 24.36 -13.15 8.34
N VAL A 41 23.68 -14.09 7.68
CA VAL A 41 23.39 -14.06 6.23
C VAL A 41 21.99 -13.53 5.90
N GLN A 42 21.42 -12.66 6.73
CA GLN A 42 20.12 -12.04 6.46
C GLN A 42 20.13 -11.25 5.15
N TYR A 43 19.16 -11.50 4.26
CA TYR A 43 18.97 -10.69 3.05
C TYR A 43 17.50 -10.41 2.76
N LEU A 44 17.26 -9.33 2.02
CA LEU A 44 15.95 -8.96 1.51
C LEU A 44 15.72 -9.70 0.19
N ALA A 45 14.59 -10.37 0.06
CA ALA A 45 14.16 -11.00 -1.17
C ALA A 45 12.71 -10.64 -1.48
N HIS A 46 12.32 -10.82 -2.74
CA HIS A 46 10.91 -10.98 -3.07
C HIS A 46 10.54 -12.46 -2.85
N ASP A 47 9.41 -12.71 -2.20
CA ASP A 47 8.78 -14.03 -2.06
C ASP A 47 7.27 -13.84 -2.32
N ASP A 48 6.52 -14.91 -2.51
CA ASP A 48 5.10 -14.86 -2.87
C ASP A 48 4.21 -15.69 -1.92
N LYS A 49 4.81 -16.25 -0.87
CA LYS A 49 4.16 -17.22 0.03
C LYS A 49 3.45 -16.59 1.22
N PHE A 50 3.86 -15.39 1.63
CA PHE A 50 3.38 -14.77 2.86
C PHE A 50 2.63 -13.46 2.60
N GLN A 51 1.68 -13.16 3.48
CA GLN A 51 0.90 -11.92 3.42
C GLN A 51 1.77 -10.65 3.36
N GLN A 52 2.89 -10.65 4.08
CA GLN A 52 3.83 -9.53 4.19
C GLN A 52 4.48 -9.18 2.84
N ASN A 53 4.59 -10.13 1.91
CA ASN A 53 5.12 -9.88 0.57
C ASN A 53 4.24 -8.94 -0.26
N PHE A 54 2.94 -8.88 0.06
CA PHE A 54 1.95 -8.09 -0.65
C PHE A 54 1.41 -6.92 0.17
N GLN A 55 1.85 -6.75 1.43
CA GLN A 55 1.51 -5.61 2.26
C GLN A 55 2.47 -4.46 1.98
N VAL A 56 1.95 -3.42 1.34
CA VAL A 56 2.70 -2.22 0.98
C VAL A 56 2.14 -0.99 1.68
N PRO A 57 2.97 0.04 1.96
CA PRO A 57 2.46 1.33 2.37
C PRO A 57 1.59 1.93 1.26
N PHE A 58 0.50 2.59 1.66
CA PHE A 58 -0.33 3.42 0.78
C PHE A 58 -0.82 4.62 1.58
N MET A 59 -0.58 5.83 1.07
CA MET A 59 -0.97 7.07 1.71
C MET A 59 -1.40 8.11 0.69
N VAL A 60 -2.32 8.96 1.12
CA VAL A 60 -2.79 10.14 0.40
C VAL A 60 -2.59 11.32 1.35
N LEU A 61 -1.96 12.38 0.86
CA LEU A 61 -1.74 13.64 1.55
C LEU A 61 -2.30 14.78 0.71
N SER A 62 -2.85 15.79 1.34
CA SER A 62 -3.34 16.99 0.66
C SER A 62 -2.94 18.25 1.43
N SER A 63 -2.74 19.36 0.73
CA SER A 63 -2.34 20.63 1.32
C SER A 63 -3.30 21.16 2.39
N ASP A 64 -4.56 20.73 2.34
CA ASP A 64 -5.65 21.12 3.23
C ASP A 64 -5.98 20.05 4.29
N ASP A 65 -5.19 18.98 4.41
CA ASP A 65 -5.37 17.97 5.44
C ASP A 65 -5.21 18.56 6.85
N LYS A 66 -6.26 18.46 7.66
CA LYS A 66 -6.27 18.94 9.07
C LYS A 66 -6.18 17.81 10.09
N THR A 67 -6.39 16.57 9.65
CA THR A 67 -6.51 15.41 10.53
C THR A 67 -5.89 14.18 9.89
N HIS A 68 -5.11 13.45 10.66
CA HIS A 68 -4.62 12.13 10.25
C HIS A 68 -5.72 11.07 10.41
N ARG A 69 -5.97 10.27 9.37
CA ARG A 69 -6.97 9.19 9.37
C ARG A 69 -6.33 7.87 8.95
N VAL A 70 -6.46 6.85 9.81
CA VAL A 70 -6.03 5.49 9.51
C VAL A 70 -7.21 4.66 9.01
N ILE A 71 -7.10 4.13 7.79
CA ILE A 71 -8.07 3.21 7.19
C ILE A 71 -7.57 1.79 7.40
N LYS A 72 -8.33 0.98 8.15
CA LYS A 72 -7.98 -0.43 8.44
C LYS A 72 -8.58 -1.41 7.43
N ALA A 73 -9.52 -0.96 6.60
CA ALA A 73 -10.10 -1.79 5.56
C ALA A 73 -9.02 -2.13 4.50
N ARG A 74 -8.84 -3.42 4.22
CA ARG A 74 -7.88 -3.89 3.21
C ARG A 74 -8.25 -3.36 1.82
N ARG A 75 -7.22 -2.98 1.05
CA ARG A 75 -7.33 -2.53 -0.34
C ARG A 75 -6.41 -3.37 -1.21
N SER A 76 -6.83 -3.56 -2.46
CA SER A 76 -6.04 -4.26 -3.46
C SER A 76 -5.55 -3.25 -4.51
N ALA A 77 -4.30 -3.42 -4.96
CA ALA A 77 -3.79 -2.68 -6.12
C ALA A 77 -4.60 -2.97 -7.40
N ASN A 78 -5.31 -4.10 -7.48
CA ASN A 78 -6.23 -4.38 -8.58
C ASN A 78 -7.38 -3.36 -8.68
N ASP A 79 -7.71 -2.68 -7.58
CA ASP A 79 -8.73 -1.62 -7.53
C ASP A 79 -8.12 -0.22 -7.73
N PHE A 80 -6.85 -0.10 -8.16
CA PHE A 80 -6.16 1.18 -8.27
C PHE A 80 -6.84 2.14 -9.26
N LEU A 81 -7.36 1.67 -10.39
CA LEU A 81 -8.08 2.55 -11.33
C LEU A 81 -9.38 3.13 -10.72
N GLN A 82 -10.03 2.39 -9.83
CA GLN A 82 -11.16 2.90 -9.05
C GLN A 82 -10.70 3.96 -8.05
N PHE A 83 -9.58 3.75 -7.36
CA PHE A 83 -8.97 4.79 -6.52
C PHE A 83 -8.63 6.04 -7.33
N PHE A 84 -7.87 5.88 -8.41
CA PHE A 84 -7.34 6.97 -9.22
C PHE A 84 -8.47 7.84 -9.78
N SER A 85 -9.54 7.22 -10.29
CA SER A 85 -10.72 7.95 -10.76
C SER A 85 -11.43 8.72 -9.64
N GLN A 86 -11.60 8.12 -8.46
CA GLN A 86 -12.18 8.81 -7.30
C GLN A 86 -11.32 9.98 -6.84
N TRP A 87 -10.01 9.79 -6.79
CA TRP A 87 -9.05 10.79 -6.33
C TRP A 87 -8.95 11.99 -7.28
N THR A 88 -8.98 11.73 -8.60
CA THR A 88 -8.87 12.78 -9.63
C THR A 88 -10.22 13.36 -10.06
N GLY A 89 -11.34 12.79 -9.61
CA GLY A 89 -12.68 13.19 -10.03
C GLY A 89 -13.08 12.73 -11.44
N ILE A 90 -12.28 11.87 -12.08
CA ILE A 90 -12.58 11.30 -13.40
C ILE A 90 -13.82 10.41 -13.32
N LYS A 91 -14.74 10.59 -14.28
CA LYS A 91 -15.92 9.74 -14.46
C LYS A 91 -15.91 9.15 -15.87
N ALA A 92 -16.12 7.84 -15.96
CA ALA A 92 -16.27 7.12 -17.21
C ALA A 92 -17.18 5.91 -16.99
N GLU A 93 -18.03 5.59 -17.98
CA GLU A 93 -19.00 4.50 -17.88
C GLU A 93 -18.33 3.13 -17.65
N GLN A 94 -17.10 2.98 -18.14
CA GLN A 94 -16.29 1.77 -18.01
C GLN A 94 -15.71 1.61 -16.59
N ILE A 95 -15.66 2.67 -15.79
CA ILE A 95 -15.11 2.66 -14.44
C ILE A 95 -16.24 2.47 -13.44
N LYS A 96 -16.55 1.22 -13.13
CA LYS A 96 -17.53 0.88 -12.09
C LYS A 96 -16.91 1.03 -10.72
N THR A 97 -17.45 1.94 -9.92
CA THR A 97 -17.09 2.07 -8.50
C THR A 97 -17.90 1.09 -7.66
N ALA A 98 -17.27 0.02 -7.18
CA ALA A 98 -17.94 -0.94 -6.29
C ALA A 98 -18.01 -0.44 -4.84
N TYR A 99 -17.04 0.37 -4.41
CA TYR A 99 -16.97 0.94 -3.06
C TYR A 99 -16.13 2.23 -3.02
N PRO A 100 -16.31 3.11 -2.02
CA PRO A 100 -15.39 4.24 -1.85
C PRO A 100 -14.02 3.72 -1.40
N PHE A 101 -12.98 3.90 -2.20
CA PHE A 101 -11.65 3.33 -1.95
C PHE A 101 -11.04 3.92 -0.67
N VAL A 102 -11.06 5.26 -0.54
CA VAL A 102 -10.58 5.98 0.66
C VAL A 102 -11.67 6.00 1.73
N SER A 103 -12.00 4.83 2.28
CA SER A 103 -12.99 4.67 3.35
C SER A 103 -12.75 3.39 4.17
N ASN A 104 -13.47 3.22 5.29
CA ASN A 104 -13.52 1.94 6.01
C ASN A 104 -14.62 0.98 5.48
N LYS A 105 -15.26 1.28 4.34
CA LYS A 105 -16.24 0.36 3.74
C LYS A 105 -15.54 -0.95 3.35
N LYS A 106 -16.19 -2.07 3.63
CA LYS A 106 -15.69 -3.41 3.28
C LYS A 106 -15.55 -3.53 1.76
N ALA A 107 -14.37 -3.92 1.30
CA ALA A 107 -14.08 -4.24 -0.09
C ALA A 107 -14.39 -5.73 -0.39
N PRO A 108 -14.48 -6.11 -1.67
CA PRO A 108 -14.48 -7.52 -2.07
C PRO A 108 -13.24 -8.29 -1.57
N PRO A 109 -13.27 -9.64 -1.60
CA PRO A 109 -12.10 -10.45 -1.29
C PRO A 109 -10.86 -10.05 -2.11
N VAL A 110 -9.70 -10.00 -1.46
CA VAL A 110 -8.44 -9.62 -2.07
C VAL A 110 -7.74 -10.85 -2.62
N TYR A 111 -7.29 -10.76 -3.86
CA TYR A 111 -6.49 -11.79 -4.51
C TYR A 111 -5.15 -11.22 -4.95
N VAL A 112 -4.13 -12.06 -4.94
CA VAL A 112 -2.79 -11.74 -5.43
C VAL A 112 -2.35 -12.76 -6.48
N THR A 113 -1.39 -12.37 -7.30
CA THR A 113 -0.77 -13.26 -8.27
C THR A 113 0.53 -13.78 -7.69
N ASN A 114 0.65 -15.10 -7.53
CA ASN A 114 1.89 -15.72 -7.08
C ASN A 114 2.90 -15.81 -8.25
N PHE A 115 4.14 -16.25 -7.99
CA PHE A 115 5.20 -16.41 -9.00
C PHE A 115 4.92 -17.53 -10.01
N LYS A 116 3.92 -18.38 -9.76
CA LYS A 116 3.38 -19.33 -10.74
C LYS A 116 2.25 -18.72 -11.59
N LEU A 117 2.04 -17.42 -11.50
CA LEU A 117 0.96 -16.67 -12.18
C LEU A 117 -0.45 -17.12 -11.78
N GLN A 118 -0.60 -17.74 -10.61
CA GLN A 118 -1.88 -18.20 -10.11
C GLN A 118 -2.53 -17.12 -9.25
N LYS A 119 -3.84 -16.98 -9.41
CA LYS A 119 -4.67 -16.15 -8.54
C LYS A 119 -4.87 -16.86 -7.20
N VAL A 120 -4.33 -16.29 -6.14
CA VAL A 120 -4.41 -16.82 -4.77
C VAL A 120 -5.22 -15.85 -3.92
N ASP A 121 -6.13 -16.38 -3.09
CA ASP A 121 -6.80 -15.57 -2.08
C ASP A 121 -5.77 -15.15 -1.03
N TYR A 122 -5.61 -13.85 -0.87
CA TYR A 122 -4.64 -13.26 0.03
C TYR A 122 -4.77 -13.79 1.48
N ASN A 123 -6.00 -14.06 1.94
CA ASN A 123 -6.23 -14.52 3.31
C ASN A 123 -5.81 -15.98 3.53
N HIS A 124 -5.60 -16.76 2.47
CA HIS A 124 -5.08 -18.12 2.55
C HIS A 124 -3.54 -18.19 2.51
N LEU A 125 -2.86 -17.05 2.30
CA LEU A 125 -1.42 -16.97 2.48
C LEU A 125 -1.07 -17.06 3.97
N GLY A 126 0.04 -17.73 4.26
CA GLY A 126 0.60 -17.76 5.61
C GLY A 126 1.01 -16.37 6.08
N THR A 127 1.17 -16.22 7.38
CA THR A 127 1.72 -15.01 7.99
C THR A 127 3.13 -15.29 8.48
N ASP A 128 4.11 -14.51 8.01
CA ASP A 128 5.45 -14.51 8.58
C ASP A 128 5.50 -13.63 9.84
N ILE A 129 4.93 -14.13 10.94
CA ILE A 129 4.89 -13.43 12.23
C ILE A 129 6.22 -13.70 12.95
N PHE A 130 7.01 -12.66 13.14
CA PHE A 130 8.16 -12.70 14.03
C PHE A 130 7.72 -12.35 15.46
N ASP A 131 7.95 -13.24 16.42
CA ASP A 131 7.81 -12.94 17.84
C ASP A 131 9.18 -12.52 18.41
N ILE A 132 9.28 -11.26 18.82
CA ILE A 132 10.50 -10.65 19.37
C ILE A 132 10.82 -11.23 20.77
N LYS A 133 9.91 -12.01 21.37
CA LYS A 133 10.07 -12.58 22.72
C LYS A 133 10.83 -13.90 22.79
N SER A 134 11.26 -14.46 21.66
CA SER A 134 12.16 -15.64 21.67
C SER A 134 13.62 -15.20 21.74
N LYS A 135 14.04 -14.65 22.88
CA LYS A 135 15.43 -14.60 23.32
C LYS A 135 15.51 -14.91 24.80
#